data_AF-A0A3B0IYK3-F1
#
_entry.id   AF-A0A3B0IYK3-F1
#
_cell.length_a   1.000
_cell.length_b   1.000
_cell.length_c   1.000
_cell.angle_alpha   90.00
_cell.angle_beta   90.00
_cell.angle_gamma   90.00
#
_symmetry.space_group_name_H-M   'P 1'
#
loop_
_entity.id
_entity.type
_entity.pdbx_description
1 polymer ?
#
loop_
_entity_poly.entity_id
_entity_poly.type
_entity_poly.pdbx_seq_one_letter_code
_entity_poly.pdbx_strand_id
1 'polypeptide(L)'
;MEAVFFDSFRQSLEQQAGIQVTVEQLRNDCKRFAQDNPSEWFISKIGNDFDEVEGEFINRGITCDQYINRIEKNEFWGRTDIEGRILCGKYYVKLNVVESNPLIITDNQQDPFLHQLIDSLGSKNAGEYNRVDYNDNSVLHIVNSGHAHFEPLLNRLAKQTQEQLFAKQLQEQEDLIYAKWLQGQEEKFARQLQEQPLAQSLNPRCSMEEVKIEDQQQQIIVK
;
A
#
# COMPACT_ATOMS: atom_id res chain seq x y z
N MET A 1 10.69 -4.64 18.29
CA MET A 1 9.40 -4.45 17.59
C MET A 1 9.12 -2.97 17.67
N GLU A 2 9.63 -2.22 16.69
CA GLU A 2 9.84 -0.77 16.84
C GLU A 2 9.19 -0.07 15.65
N ALA A 3 8.42 1.01 15.90
CA ALA A 3 7.61 1.77 14.94
C ALA A 3 6.22 1.21 14.53
N VAL A 4 5.56 0.42 15.38
CA VAL A 4 4.23 -0.19 15.08
C VAL A 4 3.15 0.81 14.66
N PHE A 5 3.14 2.03 15.22
CA PHE A 5 2.24 3.10 14.81
C PHE A 5 2.45 3.50 13.33
N PHE A 6 3.68 3.83 12.96
CA PHE A 6 4.00 4.32 11.62
C PHE A 6 3.77 3.24 10.57
N ASP A 7 4.09 1.99 10.87
CA ASP A 7 3.83 0.90 9.93
C ASP A 7 2.32 0.64 9.75
N SER A 8 1.55 0.69 10.84
CA SER A 8 0.08 0.59 10.76
C SER A 8 -0.54 1.74 9.95
N PHE A 9 -0.08 2.98 10.19
CA PHE A 9 -0.51 4.14 9.42
C PHE A 9 -0.17 3.99 7.94
N ARG A 10 1.07 3.60 7.62
CA ARG A 10 1.56 3.36 6.26
C ARG A 10 0.71 2.33 5.52
N GLN A 11 0.48 1.17 6.13
CA GLN A 11 -0.29 0.09 5.52
C GLN A 11 -1.74 0.52 5.24
N SER A 12 -2.36 1.24 6.18
CA SER A 12 -3.72 1.76 5.98
C SER A 12 -3.75 2.83 4.89
N LEU A 13 -2.78 3.74 4.88
CA LEU A 13 -2.65 4.80 3.87
C LEU A 13 -2.47 4.22 2.45
N GLU A 14 -1.64 3.20 2.31
CA GLU A 14 -1.42 2.51 1.05
C GLU A 14 -2.70 1.85 0.53
N GLN A 15 -3.46 1.19 1.40
CA GLN A 15 -4.70 0.52 0.98
C GLN A 15 -5.83 1.51 0.66
N GLN A 16 -6.04 2.54 1.50
CA GLN A 16 -7.19 3.44 1.38
C GLN A 16 -6.95 4.53 0.33
N ALA A 17 -5.78 5.15 0.36
CA ALA A 17 -5.46 6.28 -0.53
C ALA A 17 -4.56 5.89 -1.71
N GLY A 18 -4.03 4.66 -1.77
CA GLY A 18 -3.07 4.25 -2.79
C GLY A 18 -1.69 4.90 -2.65
N ILE A 19 -1.43 5.57 -1.52
CA ILE A 19 -0.21 6.34 -1.30
C ILE A 19 0.83 5.43 -0.62
N GLN A 20 1.86 5.08 -1.38
CA GLN A 20 2.98 4.28 -0.90
C GLN A 20 4.06 5.18 -0.30
N VAL A 21 4.35 4.96 0.99
CA VAL A 21 5.39 5.67 1.73
C VAL A 21 6.16 4.70 2.60
N THR A 22 7.36 5.06 3.05
CA THR A 22 8.12 4.26 4.04
C THR A 22 7.92 4.82 5.45
N VAL A 23 8.20 4.01 6.47
CA VAL A 23 8.22 4.49 7.88
C VAL A 23 9.20 5.65 8.05
N GLU A 24 10.36 5.60 7.38
CA GLU A 24 11.35 6.67 7.38
C GLU A 24 10.79 7.97 6.79
N GLN A 25 10.03 7.88 5.69
CA GLN A 25 9.37 9.05 5.10
C GLN A 25 8.33 9.67 6.04
N LEU A 26 7.51 8.84 6.71
CA LEU A 26 6.54 9.34 7.70
C LEU A 26 7.23 10.04 8.87
N ARG A 27 8.34 9.50 9.38
CA ARG A 27 9.15 10.12 10.44
C ARG A 27 9.79 11.42 9.96
N ASN A 28 10.29 11.46 8.73
CA ASN A 28 10.84 12.67 8.11
C ASN A 28 9.79 13.76 7.91
N ASP A 29 8.55 13.41 7.55
CA ASP A 29 7.46 14.37 7.47
C ASP A 29 7.15 14.98 8.84
N CYS A 30 7.15 14.15 9.90
CA CYS A 30 7.00 14.62 11.28
C CYS A 30 8.15 15.53 11.72
N LYS A 31 9.39 15.19 11.34
CA LYS A 31 10.58 16.01 11.61
C LYS A 31 10.50 17.37 10.92
N ARG A 32 10.14 17.39 9.63
CA ARG A 32 9.97 18.64 8.86
C ARG A 32 8.90 19.53 9.48
N PHE A 33 7.77 18.95 9.89
CA PHE A 33 6.73 19.70 10.60
C PHE A 33 7.26 20.40 11.86
N ALA A 34 8.13 19.74 12.63
CA ALA A 34 8.73 20.33 13.83
C ALA A 34 9.79 21.40 13.51
N GLN A 35 10.40 21.39 12.33
CA GLN A 35 11.40 22.36 11.89
C GLN A 35 10.76 23.62 11.30
N ASP A 36 9.65 23.48 10.57
CA ASP A 36 9.03 24.52 9.76
C ASP A 36 8.03 25.36 10.55
N ASN A 37 8.51 26.11 11.56
CA ASN A 37 7.70 26.99 12.41
C ASN A 37 6.46 26.26 13.00
N PRO A 38 6.68 25.27 13.89
CA PRO A 38 5.61 24.43 14.40
C PRO A 38 4.56 25.26 15.15
N SER A 39 3.30 24.93 14.92
CA SER A 39 2.17 25.57 15.59
C SER A 39 2.17 25.35 17.11
N GLU A 40 1.58 26.29 17.84
CA GLU A 40 1.51 26.28 19.31
C GLU A 40 0.90 24.99 19.89
N TRP A 41 -0.12 24.43 19.23
CA TRP A 41 -0.71 23.16 19.68
C TRP A 41 0.33 22.05 19.75
N PHE A 42 1.25 21.98 18.80
CA PHE A 42 2.28 20.95 18.74
C PHE A 42 3.29 21.16 19.87
N ILE A 43 3.83 22.39 19.99
CA ILE A 43 4.79 22.76 21.04
C ILE A 43 4.21 22.47 22.43
N SER A 44 2.97 22.89 22.67
CA SER A 44 2.27 22.65 23.92
C SER A 44 2.06 21.16 24.17
N LYS A 45 1.72 20.39 23.14
CA LYS A 45 1.40 18.96 23.29
C LYS A 45 2.64 18.12 23.55
N ILE A 46 3.76 18.36 22.84
CA ILE A 46 5.02 17.65 23.11
C ILE A 46 5.65 18.06 24.44
N GLY A 47 5.40 19.28 24.94
CA GLY A 47 5.95 19.77 26.21
C GLY A 47 5.13 19.39 27.45
N ASN A 48 3.86 19.01 27.28
CA ASN A 48 2.94 18.63 28.35
C ASN A 48 2.51 17.17 28.19
N ASP A 49 3.49 16.29 28.20
CA ASP A 49 3.32 14.87 27.96
C ASP A 49 3.36 14.11 29.28
N PHE A 50 2.21 13.95 29.91
CA PHE A 50 2.13 13.34 31.24
C PHE A 50 1.84 11.85 31.14
N ASP A 51 2.73 11.05 31.71
CA ASP A 51 2.52 9.61 31.93
C ASP A 51 2.24 9.37 33.41
N GLU A 52 1.31 8.47 33.70
CA GLU A 52 1.09 7.97 35.06
C GLU A 52 2.04 6.79 35.32
N VAL A 53 2.91 6.94 36.32
CA VAL A 53 3.85 5.90 36.76
C VAL A 53 3.67 5.71 38.25
N GLU A 54 3.26 4.51 38.66
CA GLU A 54 3.05 4.15 40.07
C GLU A 54 2.11 5.12 40.84
N GLY A 55 1.14 5.72 40.13
CA GLY A 55 0.18 6.67 40.70
C GLY A 55 0.65 8.13 40.71
N GLU A 56 1.83 8.44 40.18
CA GLU A 56 2.34 9.80 40.00
C GLU A 56 2.32 10.23 38.53
N PHE A 57 1.91 11.48 38.27
CA PHE A 57 1.97 12.08 36.94
C PHE A 57 3.36 12.64 36.67
N ILE A 58 4.11 11.97 35.80
CA ILE A 58 5.45 12.39 35.40
C ILE A 58 5.35 13.07 34.03
N ASN A 59 5.77 14.34 33.94
CA ASN A 59 5.91 15.00 32.65
C ASN A 59 7.15 14.48 31.90
N ARG A 60 6.93 13.74 30.83
CA ARG A 60 7.93 13.27 29.86
C ARG A 60 8.07 14.19 28.65
N GLY A 61 7.52 15.40 28.76
CA GLY A 61 7.53 16.38 27.69
C GLY A 61 8.94 16.73 27.22
N ILE A 62 9.04 17.05 25.93
CA ILE A 62 10.29 17.36 25.23
C ILE A 62 10.17 18.65 24.44
N THR A 63 11.32 19.27 24.16
CA THR A 63 11.40 20.42 23.26
C THR A 63 11.32 20.01 21.79
N CYS A 64 11.08 20.98 20.89
CA CYS A 64 11.13 20.73 19.45
C CYS A 64 12.50 20.17 19.02
N ASP A 65 13.61 20.71 19.53
CA ASP A 65 14.95 20.20 19.21
C ASP A 65 15.14 18.75 19.67
N GLN A 66 14.65 18.41 20.86
CA GLN A 66 14.70 17.03 21.35
C GLN A 66 13.83 16.10 20.52
N TYR A 67 12.65 16.55 20.10
CA TYR A 67 11.76 15.82 19.19
C TYR A 67 12.44 15.55 17.84
N ILE A 68 12.98 16.58 17.20
CA ILE A 68 13.68 16.51 15.90
C ILE A 68 14.83 15.49 15.95
N ASN A 69 15.56 15.43 17.05
CA ASN A 69 16.69 14.51 17.24
C ASN A 69 16.28 13.06 17.57
N ARG A 70 15.01 12.83 17.92
CA ARG A 70 14.52 11.52 18.36
C ARG A 70 13.52 10.88 17.41
N ILE A 71 12.72 11.65 16.68
CA ILE A 71 11.62 11.16 15.84
C ILE A 71 12.06 10.18 14.73
N GLU A 72 13.31 10.27 14.27
CA GLU A 72 13.87 9.33 13.28
C GLU A 72 14.31 8.00 13.89
N LYS A 73 14.45 7.92 15.22
CA LYS A 73 14.90 6.71 15.91
C LYS A 73 13.76 5.71 16.04
N ASN A 74 14.07 4.44 15.84
CA ASN A 74 13.09 3.35 15.94
C ASN A 74 12.51 3.22 17.36
N GLU A 75 13.29 3.55 18.39
CA GLU A 75 12.82 3.54 19.78
C GLU A 75 11.76 4.62 20.07
N PHE A 76 11.63 5.64 19.19
CA PHE A 76 10.61 6.66 19.34
C PHE A 76 9.26 6.13 18.85
N TRP A 77 8.35 5.90 19.80
CA TRP A 77 7.01 5.42 19.54
C TRP A 77 6.14 6.57 19.02
N GLY A 78 5.48 6.34 17.88
CA GLY A 78 4.54 7.31 17.33
C GLY A 78 3.23 7.32 18.11
N ARG A 79 2.62 8.49 18.20
CA ARG A 79 1.37 8.74 18.90
C ARG A 79 0.30 9.22 17.95
N THR A 80 -0.91 8.79 18.22
CA THR A 80 -2.08 9.10 17.40
C THR A 80 -2.43 10.59 17.47
N ASP A 81 -2.31 11.20 18.64
CA ASP A 81 -2.68 12.60 18.90
C ASP A 81 -1.60 13.63 18.50
N ILE A 82 -0.36 13.20 18.26
CA ILE A 82 0.73 14.04 17.75
C ILE A 82 1.10 13.65 16.32
N GLU A 83 1.81 12.54 16.11
CA GLU A 83 2.26 12.12 14.78
C GLU A 83 1.07 11.81 13.88
N GLY A 84 0.02 11.16 14.40
CA GLY A 84 -1.21 10.91 13.64
C GLY A 84 -1.85 12.19 13.14
N ARG A 85 -1.94 13.23 13.99
CA ARG A 85 -2.47 14.55 13.59
C ARG A 85 -1.60 15.23 12.52
N ILE A 86 -0.27 15.20 12.69
CA ILE A 86 0.66 15.77 11.70
C ILE A 86 0.47 15.10 10.34
N LEU A 87 0.46 13.76 10.34
CA LEU A 87 0.34 12.98 9.12
C LEU A 87 -1.05 13.11 8.48
N CYS A 88 -2.12 13.19 9.27
CA CYS A 88 -3.46 13.50 8.76
C CYS A 88 -3.48 14.83 7.99
N GLY A 89 -2.84 15.87 8.54
CA GLY A 89 -2.69 17.16 7.84
C GLY A 89 -1.83 17.06 6.57
N LYS A 90 -0.75 16.28 6.59
CA LYS A 90 0.15 16.10 5.45
C LYS A 90 -0.51 15.39 4.27
N TYR A 91 -1.25 14.31 4.54
CA TYR A 91 -1.84 13.44 3.53
C TYR A 91 -3.30 13.75 3.22
N TYR A 92 -3.89 14.75 3.89
CA TYR A 92 -5.30 15.15 3.74
C TYR A 92 -6.27 13.98 4.02
N VAL A 93 -5.96 13.21 5.05
CA VAL A 93 -6.74 12.05 5.51
C VAL A 93 -7.20 12.26 6.95
N LYS A 94 -8.12 11.41 7.40
CA LYS A 94 -8.48 11.22 8.80
C LYS A 94 -7.94 9.89 9.29
N LEU A 95 -7.74 9.75 10.60
CA LEU A 95 -7.31 8.51 11.24
C LEU A 95 -8.35 8.09 12.26
N ASN A 96 -8.99 6.95 12.01
CA ASN A 96 -9.81 6.25 12.98
C ASN A 96 -8.95 5.29 13.80
N VAL A 97 -8.87 5.52 15.10
CA VAL A 97 -8.21 4.67 16.07
C VAL A 97 -9.28 3.91 16.85
N VAL A 98 -9.21 2.59 16.81
CA VAL A 98 -10.12 1.69 17.53
C VAL A 98 -9.42 1.16 18.78
N GLU A 99 -10.03 1.32 19.94
CA GLU A 99 -9.51 0.87 21.23
C GLU A 99 -10.52 -0.03 21.95
N SER A 100 -10.06 -1.02 22.72
CA SER A 100 -10.96 -1.81 23.56
C SER A 100 -11.62 -0.93 24.62
N ASN A 101 -12.94 -1.02 24.78
CA ASN A 101 -13.67 -0.28 25.80
C ASN A 101 -13.51 -0.95 27.18
N PRO A 102 -12.78 -0.33 28.14
CA PRO A 102 -12.55 -0.93 29.46
C PRO A 102 -13.80 -0.89 30.36
N LEU A 103 -14.87 -0.19 29.97
CA LEU A 103 -16.09 -0.01 30.75
C LEU A 103 -17.20 -1.01 30.37
N ILE A 104 -16.92 -2.01 29.54
CA ILE A 104 -17.86 -3.10 29.27
C ILE A 104 -18.01 -3.94 30.54
N ILE A 105 -19.03 -3.64 31.33
CA ILE A 105 -19.20 -4.29 32.62
C ILE A 105 -20.11 -5.53 32.51
N THR A 106 -21.09 -5.61 31.59
CA THR A 106 -21.96 -6.81 31.40
C THR A 106 -23.15 -6.66 30.42
N ASP A 107 -23.35 -5.51 29.77
CA ASP A 107 -24.51 -5.27 28.90
C ASP A 107 -24.13 -5.32 27.41
N ASN A 108 -24.85 -6.14 26.64
CA ASN A 108 -24.71 -6.30 25.19
C ASN A 108 -25.09 -5.04 24.38
N GLN A 109 -25.55 -3.97 25.03
CA GLN A 109 -25.90 -2.70 24.37
C GLN A 109 -24.75 -1.70 24.23
N GLN A 110 -23.63 -1.88 24.94
CA GLN A 110 -22.49 -0.99 24.83
C GLN A 110 -21.51 -1.46 23.75
N ASP A 111 -21.03 -0.51 22.94
CA ASP A 111 -20.01 -0.80 21.93
C ASP A 111 -18.75 -1.34 22.62
N PRO A 112 -18.28 -2.55 22.22
CA PRO A 112 -17.07 -3.10 22.79
C PRO A 112 -15.81 -2.29 22.43
N PHE A 113 -15.92 -1.37 21.49
CA PHE A 113 -14.81 -0.55 21.04
C PHE A 113 -15.09 0.95 21.23
N LEU A 114 -14.04 1.66 21.62
CA LEU A 114 -13.98 3.11 21.56
C LEU A 114 -13.38 3.50 20.21
N HIS A 115 -14.01 4.49 19.58
CA HIS A 115 -13.55 5.02 18.32
C HIS A 115 -13.08 6.46 18.52
N GLN A 116 -11.88 6.77 18.09
CA GLN A 116 -11.37 8.13 18.01
C GLN A 116 -11.09 8.50 16.57
N LEU A 117 -11.65 9.62 16.11
CA LEU A 117 -11.36 10.21 14.82
C LEU A 117 -10.40 11.37 15.00
N ILE A 118 -9.28 11.29 14.31
CA ILE A 118 -8.20 12.27 14.32
C ILE A 118 -8.09 12.87 12.93
N ASP A 119 -8.04 14.20 12.88
CA ASP A 119 -7.78 14.96 11.67
C ASP A 119 -6.72 16.04 11.93
N SER A 120 -6.50 16.95 10.98
CA SER A 120 -5.53 18.04 11.14
C SER A 120 -5.89 19.03 12.26
N LEU A 121 -7.15 19.07 12.70
CA LEU A 121 -7.66 19.97 13.73
C LEU A 121 -7.59 19.35 15.13
N GLY A 122 -7.57 18.02 15.25
CA GLY A 122 -7.40 17.34 16.53
C GLY A 122 -8.05 15.96 16.59
N SER A 123 -8.23 15.45 17.81
CA SER A 123 -8.94 14.20 18.08
C SER A 123 -10.35 14.46 18.58
N LYS A 124 -11.31 13.63 18.17
CA LYS A 124 -12.70 13.62 18.64
C LYS A 124 -13.16 12.17 18.82
N ASN A 125 -13.93 11.91 19.87
CA ASN A 125 -14.61 10.63 20.01
C ASN A 125 -15.62 10.46 18.86
N ALA A 126 -15.58 9.32 18.21
CA ALA A 126 -16.58 8.89 17.25
C ALA A 126 -17.69 8.15 18.01
N GLY A 127 -18.92 8.29 17.54
CA GLY A 127 -20.09 7.75 18.21
C GLY A 127 -21.35 8.01 17.38
N GLU A 128 -22.52 7.98 18.02
CA GLU A 128 -23.80 8.05 17.31
C GLU A 128 -23.93 9.24 16.35
N TYR A 129 -23.40 10.41 16.74
CA TYR A 129 -23.50 11.67 15.99
C TYR A 129 -22.31 11.96 15.07
N ASN A 130 -21.23 11.18 15.18
CA ASN A 130 -20.03 11.30 14.36
C ASN A 130 -19.50 9.90 14.07
N ARG A 131 -20.31 9.14 13.31
CA ARG A 131 -20.03 7.74 13.01
C ARG A 131 -18.86 7.65 12.05
N VAL A 132 -18.01 6.64 12.25
CA VAL A 132 -16.94 6.29 11.33
C VAL A 132 -17.56 5.72 10.06
N ASP A 133 -17.26 6.32 8.91
CA ASP A 133 -17.58 5.73 7.61
C ASP A 133 -16.42 4.84 7.17
N TYR A 134 -16.63 3.53 7.17
CA TYR A 134 -15.63 2.54 6.76
C TYR A 134 -15.51 2.39 5.24
N ASN A 135 -16.36 3.06 4.47
CA ASN A 135 -16.26 3.13 3.01
C ASN A 135 -15.58 4.42 2.54
N ASP A 136 -15.23 5.33 3.45
CA ASP A 136 -14.54 6.57 3.13
C ASP A 136 -13.04 6.29 2.97
N ASN A 137 -12.56 6.26 1.73
CA ASN A 137 -11.15 6.07 1.38
C ASN A 137 -10.23 7.18 1.91
N SER A 138 -10.78 8.29 2.44
CA SER A 138 -10.00 9.33 3.13
C SER A 138 -9.84 9.06 4.62
N VAL A 139 -10.43 7.98 5.16
CA VAL A 139 -10.32 7.57 6.55
C VAL A 139 -9.43 6.33 6.64
N LEU A 140 -8.30 6.50 7.32
CA LEU A 140 -7.41 5.40 7.68
C LEU A 140 -7.94 4.71 8.93
N HIS A 141 -7.71 3.41 9.07
CA HIS A 141 -8.18 2.64 10.21
C HIS A 141 -7.03 1.85 10.84
N ILE A 142 -6.80 2.09 12.13
CA ILE A 142 -5.86 1.32 12.96
C ILE A 142 -6.54 0.89 14.26
N VAL A 143 -6.07 -0.20 14.84
CA VAL A 143 -6.47 -0.66 16.17
C VAL A 143 -5.31 -0.49 17.14
N ASN A 144 -5.61 -0.06 18.35
CA ASN A 144 -4.70 -0.02 19.48
C ASN A 144 -5.15 -1.09 20.49
N SER A 145 -4.39 -2.19 20.58
CA SER A 145 -4.70 -3.31 21.47
C SER A 145 -4.31 -3.06 22.93
N GLY A 146 -3.91 -1.83 23.27
CA GLY A 146 -3.35 -1.44 24.56
C GLY A 146 -1.83 -1.31 24.50
N HIS A 147 -1.28 -0.57 25.47
CA HIS A 147 0.16 -0.32 25.61
C HIS A 147 0.86 0.25 24.35
N ALA A 148 0.15 1.08 23.57
CA ALA A 148 0.63 1.68 22.32
C ALA A 148 1.06 0.66 21.24
N HIS A 149 0.46 -0.54 21.27
CA HIS A 149 0.61 -1.52 20.21
C HIS A 149 -0.45 -1.29 19.14
N PHE A 150 -0.01 -0.96 17.92
CA PHE A 150 -0.89 -0.60 16.81
C PHE A 150 -0.84 -1.64 15.70
N GLU A 151 -2.00 -1.92 15.11
CA GLU A 151 -2.12 -2.74 13.90
C GLU A 151 -3.06 -2.06 12.88
N PRO A 152 -2.85 -2.25 11.57
CA PRO A 152 -3.73 -1.71 10.54
C PRO A 152 -5.01 -2.54 10.43
N LEU A 153 -6.16 -1.86 10.33
CA LEU A 153 -7.44 -2.49 10.01
C LEU A 153 -7.65 -2.44 8.50
N LEU A 154 -7.30 -3.55 7.82
CA LEU A 154 -7.32 -3.64 6.37
C LEU A 154 -8.56 -4.36 5.84
N ASN A 155 -9.16 -3.82 4.78
CA ASN A 155 -10.23 -4.46 4.03
C ASN A 155 -9.66 -5.64 3.20
N ARG A 156 -10.13 -6.86 3.50
CA ARG A 156 -9.69 -8.09 2.82
C ARG A 156 -10.02 -8.10 1.33
N LEU A 157 -11.18 -7.56 0.94
CA LEU A 157 -11.62 -7.55 -0.46
C LEU A 157 -10.75 -6.61 -1.29
N ALA A 158 -10.49 -5.41 -0.76
CA ALA A 158 -9.59 -4.45 -1.40
C ALA A 158 -8.18 -5.03 -1.60
N LYS A 159 -7.66 -5.74 -0.59
CA LYS A 159 -6.35 -6.40 -0.69
C LYS A 159 -6.29 -7.43 -1.82
N GLN A 160 -7.29 -8.30 -1.92
CA GLN A 160 -7.36 -9.32 -2.99
C GLN A 160 -7.44 -8.68 -4.38
N THR A 161 -8.26 -7.64 -4.54
CA THR A 161 -8.37 -6.92 -5.82
C THR A 161 -7.05 -6.25 -6.20
N GLN A 162 -6.34 -5.65 -5.25
CA GLN A 162 -5.06 -4.99 -5.49
C GLN A 162 -3.97 -6.00 -5.87
N GLU A 163 -3.90 -7.15 -5.20
CA GLU A 163 -2.99 -8.25 -5.55
C GLU A 163 -3.26 -8.79 -6.97
N GLN A 164 -4.53 -8.96 -7.35
CA GLN A 164 -4.91 -9.39 -8.70
C GLN A 164 -4.51 -8.36 -9.76
N LEU A 165 -4.69 -7.07 -9.49
CA LEU A 165 -4.29 -5.99 -10.41
C LEU A 165 -2.77 -5.95 -10.59
N PHE A 166 -2.00 -6.10 -9.51
CA PHE A 166 -0.54 -6.19 -9.59
C PHE A 166 -0.08 -7.41 -10.39
N ALA A 167 -0.67 -8.58 -10.15
CA ALA A 167 -0.36 -9.79 -10.91
C ALA A 167 -0.65 -9.60 -12.41
N LYS A 168 -1.76 -8.95 -12.75
CA LYS A 168 -2.12 -8.64 -14.14
C LYS A 168 -1.12 -7.68 -14.79
N GLN A 169 -0.72 -6.62 -14.11
CA GLN A 169 0.28 -5.68 -14.63
C GLN A 169 1.65 -6.34 -14.85
N LEU A 170 2.06 -7.22 -13.93
CA LEU A 170 3.30 -7.97 -14.07
C LEU A 170 3.25 -8.87 -15.31
N GLN A 171 2.13 -9.58 -15.49
CA GLN A 171 1.93 -10.44 -16.65
C GLN A 171 1.91 -9.63 -17.97
N GLU A 172 1.25 -8.47 -18.01
CA GLU A 172 1.26 -7.58 -19.18
C GLU A 172 2.69 -7.10 -19.52
N GLN A 173 3.55 -6.88 -18.53
CA GLN A 173 4.97 -6.55 -18.79
C GLN A 173 5.75 -7.73 -19.36
N GLU A 174 5.55 -8.93 -18.83
CA GLU A 174 6.21 -10.14 -19.34
C GLU A 174 5.81 -10.42 -20.79
N ASP A 175 4.52 -10.31 -21.11
CA ASP A 175 3.99 -10.47 -22.46
C ASP A 175 4.59 -9.42 -23.43
N LEU A 176 4.73 -8.17 -22.98
CA LEU A 176 5.36 -7.11 -23.77
C LEU A 176 6.84 -7.42 -24.08
N ILE A 177 7.58 -7.93 -23.09
CA ILE A 177 8.98 -8.33 -23.26
C ILE A 177 9.08 -9.48 -24.26
N TYR A 178 8.21 -10.48 -24.13
CA TYR A 178 8.19 -11.63 -25.01
C TYR A 178 7.83 -11.26 -26.45
N ALA A 179 6.83 -10.40 -26.65
CA ALA A 179 6.45 -9.90 -27.97
C ALA A 179 7.60 -9.16 -28.66
N LYS A 180 8.34 -8.31 -27.93
CA LYS A 180 9.54 -7.63 -28.46
C LYS A 180 10.63 -8.62 -28.86
N TRP A 181 10.82 -9.69 -28.08
CA TRP A 181 11.78 -10.74 -28.40
C TRP A 181 11.41 -11.46 -29.69
N LEU A 182 10.13 -11.85 -29.85
CA LEU A 182 9.62 -12.50 -31.07
C LEU A 182 9.80 -11.61 -32.30
N GLN A 183 9.43 -10.33 -32.20
CA GLN A 183 9.61 -9.36 -33.28
C GLN A 183 11.08 -9.28 -33.71
N GLY A 184 12.02 -9.26 -32.75
CA GLY A 184 13.45 -9.28 -33.04
C GLY A 184 13.92 -10.57 -33.73
N GLN A 185 13.25 -11.71 -33.52
CA GLN A 185 13.54 -12.95 -34.24
C GLN A 185 12.98 -12.91 -35.66
N GLU A 186 11.76 -12.43 -35.85
CA GLU A 186 11.14 -12.27 -37.17
C GLU A 186 11.99 -11.35 -38.06
N GLU A 187 12.47 -10.23 -37.53
CA GLU A 187 13.35 -9.32 -38.27
C GLU A 187 14.67 -9.99 -38.68
N LYS A 188 15.27 -10.81 -37.80
CA LYS A 188 16.49 -11.56 -38.13
C LYS A 188 16.24 -12.58 -39.24
N PHE A 189 15.11 -13.29 -39.16
CA PHE A 189 14.73 -14.30 -40.15
C PHE A 189 14.43 -13.64 -41.51
N ALA A 190 13.73 -12.50 -41.51
CA ALA A 190 13.46 -11.72 -42.71
C ALA A 190 14.75 -11.23 -43.38
N ARG A 191 15.75 -10.77 -42.60
CA ARG A 191 17.07 -10.39 -43.14
C ARG A 191 17.80 -11.59 -43.76
N GLN A 192 17.77 -12.75 -43.10
CA GLN A 192 18.38 -13.98 -43.64
C GLN A 192 17.74 -14.42 -44.97
N LEU A 193 16.43 -14.24 -45.14
CA LEU A 193 15.72 -14.53 -46.40
C LEU A 193 16.08 -13.52 -47.50
N GLN A 194 16.30 -12.24 -47.17
CA GLN A 194 16.72 -11.22 -48.13
C GLN A 194 18.20 -11.36 -48.55
N GLU A 195 19.03 -11.94 -47.69
CA GLU A 195 20.45 -12.21 -47.94
C GLU A 195 20.71 -13.55 -48.65
N GLN A 196 19.68 -14.37 -48.93
CA GLN A 196 19.84 -15.55 -49.77
C GLN A 196 20.09 -15.13 -51.23
N PRO A 197 21.25 -15.48 -51.84
CA PRO A 197 21.45 -15.25 -53.25
C PRO A 197 20.49 -16.15 -54.03
N LEU A 198 19.76 -15.56 -54.99
CA LEU A 198 18.97 -16.24 -56.02
C LEU A 198 19.85 -17.25 -56.77
N ALA A 199 20.00 -18.45 -56.22
CA ALA A 199 20.66 -19.55 -56.88
C ALA A 199 19.59 -20.46 -57.51
N GLN A 200 19.54 -20.34 -58.84
CA GLN A 200 19.11 -21.33 -59.83
C GLN A 200 17.62 -21.30 -60.25
N SER A 201 17.37 -20.68 -61.42
CA SER A 201 16.97 -21.45 -62.61
C SER A 201 16.79 -20.54 -63.84
N LEU A 202 17.81 -20.51 -64.71
CA LEU A 202 17.64 -20.25 -66.14
C LEU A 202 18.32 -21.40 -66.90
N ASN A 203 17.57 -22.48 -67.14
CA ASN A 203 17.50 -23.08 -68.48
C ASN A 203 16.35 -24.09 -68.62
N PRO A 204 15.62 -24.09 -69.76
CA PRO A 204 14.47 -24.96 -70.00
C PRO A 204 14.88 -26.21 -70.80
N ARG A 205 14.35 -27.39 -70.47
CA ARG A 205 14.15 -28.51 -71.41
C ARG A 205 13.29 -29.63 -70.79
N CYS A 206 12.22 -29.98 -71.50
CA CYS A 206 11.52 -31.29 -71.63
C CYS A 206 11.62 -32.30 -70.47
N SER A 207 10.56 -32.95 -70.01
CA SER A 207 9.45 -33.56 -70.78
C SER A 207 8.22 -33.80 -69.88
N MET A 208 7.03 -33.84 -70.50
CA MET A 208 5.81 -34.34 -69.86
C MET A 208 5.94 -35.82 -69.53
N GLU A 209 5.70 -36.19 -68.28
CA GLU A 209 5.22 -37.53 -67.91
C GLU A 209 4.02 -37.36 -66.97
N GLU A 210 2.87 -37.84 -67.43
CA GLU A 210 1.63 -37.92 -66.66
C GLU A 210 1.81 -38.94 -65.54
N VAL A 211 1.75 -38.48 -64.28
CA VAL A 211 1.66 -39.38 -63.11
C VAL A 211 0.18 -39.52 -62.75
N LYS A 212 -0.34 -40.72 -63.00
CA LYS A 212 -1.67 -41.19 -62.56
C LYS A 212 -1.78 -41.09 -61.05
N ILE A 213 -2.90 -40.53 -60.57
CA ILE A 213 -3.27 -40.56 -59.15
C ILE A 213 -4.17 -41.79 -58.95
N GLU A 214 -3.67 -42.79 -58.24
CA GLU A 214 -4.47 -43.87 -57.65
C GLU A 214 -4.52 -43.71 -56.12
N ASP A 215 -5.76 -43.70 -55.63
CA ASP A 215 -6.33 -43.91 -54.29
C ASP A 215 -5.43 -44.00 -53.03
N GLN A 216 -5.89 -43.37 -51.94
CA GLN A 216 -6.46 -44.11 -50.80
C GLN A 216 -7.15 -43.19 -49.77
N GLN A 217 -8.46 -43.34 -49.64
CA GLN A 217 -9.24 -42.90 -48.46
C GLN A 217 -9.08 -43.93 -47.33
N GLN A 218 -8.66 -43.51 -46.13
CA GLN A 218 -8.98 -44.16 -44.85
C GLN A 218 -9.13 -43.08 -43.77
N GLN A 219 -10.37 -42.68 -43.46
CA GLN A 219 -11.19 -43.13 -42.31
C GLN A 219 -10.63 -42.71 -40.94
N ILE A 220 -11.22 -41.63 -40.41
CA ILE A 220 -11.13 -41.20 -39.01
C ILE A 220 -12.01 -42.13 -38.17
N ILE A 221 -11.43 -42.83 -37.20
CA ILE A 221 -12.17 -43.53 -36.15
C ILE A 221 -12.12 -42.65 -34.89
N VAL A 222 -13.30 -42.18 -34.48
CA VAL A 222 -13.53 -41.57 -33.15
C VAL A 222 -14.01 -42.66 -32.22
N LYS A 223 -13.31 -42.87 -31.11
CA LYS A 223 -13.86 -43.39 -29.85
C LYS A 223 -13.19 -42.69 -28.68
#